data_AF-A0AAE1T9K4-F1
#
_entry.id   AF-A0AAE1T9K4-F1
#
_cell.length_a   1.000
_cell.length_b   1.000
_cell.length_c   1.000
_cell.angle_alpha   90.00
_cell.angle_beta   90.00
_cell.angle_gamma   90.00
#
_symmetry.space_group_name_H-M   'P 1'
#
loop_
_entity.id
_entity.type
_entity.pdbx_description
1 polymer ?
#
loop_
_entity_poly.entity_id
_entity_poly.type
_entity_poly.pdbx_seq_one_letter_code
_entity_poly.pdbx_strand_id
1 'polypeptide(L)'
;MEKSGVSDDLFVYGCNEFPPESAFDCGLGEAETVISGAVGDLLAKTRVNPLDIGVVIVNISTFNPVPSLSAMIVNRYKLREDVLSYSLGGMGCSAGVIAVDLAKWLLQVRS
;
A
#
# COMPACT_ATOMS: atom_id res chain seq x y z
N MET A 1 -17.62 21.97 -6.68
CA MET A 1 -16.33 21.33 -7.05
C MET A 1 -15.63 21.01 -5.75
N GLU A 2 -15.91 19.82 -5.23
CA GLU A 2 -15.45 19.37 -3.92
C GLU A 2 -13.95 19.11 -4.01
N LYS A 3 -13.17 19.75 -3.12
CA LYS A 3 -11.75 19.48 -2.96
C LYS A 3 -11.62 18.07 -2.38
N SER A 4 -11.51 17.08 -3.25
CA SER A 4 -10.96 15.78 -2.91
C SER A 4 -9.62 16.05 -2.23
N GLY A 5 -9.50 15.69 -0.95
CA GLY A 5 -8.33 15.93 -0.11
C GLY A 5 -7.13 15.07 -0.52
N VAL A 6 -6.68 15.24 -1.75
CA VAL A 6 -5.33 14.91 -2.20
C VAL A 6 -4.63 16.25 -2.26
N SER A 7 -3.70 16.49 -1.33
CA SER A 7 -2.86 17.68 -1.37
C SER A 7 -2.18 17.77 -2.73
N ASP A 8 -2.24 18.94 -3.35
CA ASP A 8 -1.68 19.29 -4.66
C ASP A 8 -0.16 19.00 -4.78
N ASP A 9 0.47 18.67 -3.65
CA ASP A 9 1.90 18.43 -3.46
C ASP A 9 2.32 16.95 -3.57
N LEU A 10 1.40 16.02 -3.91
CA LEU A 10 1.70 14.58 -3.95
C LEU A 10 2.13 14.07 -5.34
N PHE A 11 2.58 14.96 -6.23
CA PHE A 11 3.33 14.54 -7.41
C PHE A 11 4.81 14.48 -7.02
N VAL A 12 5.42 13.29 -7.12
CA VAL A 12 6.85 13.12 -6.86
C VAL A 12 7.63 14.08 -7.78
N TYR A 13 8.45 14.94 -7.17
CA TYR A 13 9.39 15.82 -7.87
C TYR A 13 10.27 14.96 -8.79
N GLY A 14 10.10 15.09 -10.11
CA GLY A 14 10.83 14.32 -11.13
C GLY A 14 9.95 13.84 -12.30
N CYS A 15 8.64 13.70 -12.10
CA CYS A 15 7.72 13.31 -13.17
C CYS A 15 7.39 14.44 -14.17
N ASN A 16 7.91 15.66 -13.95
CA ASN A 16 7.79 16.83 -14.82
C ASN A 16 9.07 17.11 -15.64
N GLU A 17 10.15 16.33 -15.46
CA GLU A 17 11.39 16.50 -16.23
C GLU A 17 11.33 15.79 -17.58
N PHE A 18 11.84 16.44 -18.63
CA PHE A 18 11.91 15.90 -19.99
C PHE A 18 13.37 15.58 -20.34
N PRO A 19 13.71 14.35 -20.79
CA PRO A 19 12.82 13.21 -20.99
C PRO A 19 12.40 12.59 -19.64
N PRO A 20 11.16 12.10 -19.52
CA PRO A 20 10.70 11.50 -18.27
C PRO A 20 11.50 10.23 -17.98
N GLU A 21 11.92 10.05 -16.72
CA GLU A 21 12.08 8.69 -16.18
C GLU A 21 10.79 7.92 -16.50
N SER A 22 10.89 6.61 -16.77
CA SER A 22 9.75 5.88 -17.32
C SER A 22 8.48 6.14 -16.48
N ALA A 23 7.32 6.34 -17.13
CA ALA A 23 6.07 6.63 -16.42
C ALA A 23 5.73 5.56 -15.35
N PHE A 24 6.30 4.36 -15.53
CA PHE A 24 6.26 3.27 -14.56
C PHE A 24 7.08 3.56 -13.30
N ASP A 25 8.32 4.02 -13.44
CA ASP A 25 9.20 4.34 -12.30
C ASP A 25 8.66 5.52 -11.49
N CYS A 26 8.15 6.55 -12.17
CA CYS A 26 7.44 7.67 -11.54
C CYS A 26 6.23 7.18 -10.71
N GLY A 27 5.36 6.37 -11.31
CA GLY A 27 4.19 5.83 -10.61
C GLY A 27 4.57 4.91 -9.45
N LEU A 28 5.69 4.18 -9.55
CA LEU A 28 6.21 3.36 -8.47
C LEU A 28 6.73 4.21 -7.30
N GLY A 29 7.50 5.26 -7.58
CA GLY A 29 8.01 6.17 -6.56
C GLY A 29 6.90 6.95 -5.84
N GLU A 30 5.86 7.35 -6.57
CA GLU A 30 4.68 7.98 -5.99
C GLU A 30 3.93 7.01 -5.08
N ALA A 31 3.61 5.81 -5.58
CA ALA A 31 2.97 4.78 -4.79
C ALA A 31 3.79 4.45 -3.52
N GLU A 32 5.13 4.36 -3.63
CA GLU A 32 5.99 4.13 -2.48
C GLU A 32 5.84 5.23 -1.43
N THR A 33 5.91 6.48 -1.85
CA THR A 33 5.85 7.64 -0.96
C THR A 33 4.51 7.71 -0.24
N VAL A 34 3.42 7.57 -0.99
CA VAL A 34 2.04 7.61 -0.47
C VAL A 34 1.80 6.50 0.54
N ILE A 35 2.12 5.26 0.16
CA ILE A 35 1.88 4.08 0.99
C ILE A 35 2.76 4.12 2.23
N SER A 36 4.02 4.52 2.08
CA SER A 36 4.92 4.68 3.20
C SER A 36 4.40 5.73 4.17
N GLY A 37 3.98 6.91 3.70
CA GLY A 37 3.37 7.93 4.57
C GLY A 37 2.16 7.40 5.34
N ALA A 38 1.22 6.75 4.64
CA ALA A 38 0.01 6.22 5.25
C ALA A 38 0.29 5.12 6.31
N VAL A 39 1.19 4.17 6.00
CA VAL A 39 1.58 3.10 6.94
C VAL A 39 2.36 3.67 8.12
N GLY A 40 3.25 4.63 7.88
CA GLY A 40 4.04 5.28 8.94
C GLY A 40 3.15 6.00 9.94
N ASP A 41 2.20 6.79 9.45
CA ASP A 41 1.20 7.47 10.27
C ASP A 41 0.34 6.48 11.08
N LEU A 42 -0.06 5.36 10.46
CA LEU A 42 -0.83 4.31 11.13
C LEU A 42 -0.04 3.68 12.27
N LEU A 43 1.21 3.30 12.03
CA LEU A 43 2.08 2.70 13.04
C LEU A 43 2.38 3.70 14.17
N ALA A 44 2.60 4.97 13.84
CA ALA A 44 2.82 6.03 14.83
C ALA A 44 1.59 6.24 15.73
N LYS A 45 0.37 6.22 15.16
CA LYS A 45 -0.89 6.39 15.92
C LYS A 45 -1.24 5.17 16.76
N THR A 46 -1.04 3.97 16.22
CA THR A 46 -1.45 2.71 16.88
C THR A 46 -0.39 2.17 17.85
N ARG A 47 0.88 2.56 17.68
CA ARG A 47 2.04 2.03 18.42
C ARG A 47 2.19 0.51 18.34
N VAL A 48 1.62 -0.10 17.31
CA VAL A 48 1.79 -1.53 17.03
C VAL A 48 3.22 -1.77 16.55
N ASN A 49 3.87 -2.79 17.10
CA ASN A 49 5.18 -3.20 16.62
C ASN A 49 5.02 -3.84 15.23
N PRO A 50 5.77 -3.42 14.20
CA PRO A 50 5.72 -4.04 12.87
C PRO A 50 5.91 -5.57 12.88
N LEU A 51 6.63 -6.12 13.87
CA LEU A 51 6.84 -7.56 14.04
C LEU A 51 5.58 -8.32 14.50
N ASP A 52 4.60 -7.63 15.08
CA ASP A 52 3.33 -8.23 15.51
C ASP A 52 2.32 -8.33 14.35
N ILE A 53 2.65 -7.74 13.19
CA ILE A 53 1.80 -7.76 12.00
C ILE A 53 1.97 -9.09 11.27
N GLY A 54 0.95 -9.96 11.39
CA GLY A 54 0.95 -11.27 10.73
C GLY A 54 0.36 -11.30 9.31
N VAL A 55 -0.37 -10.26 8.91
CA VAL A 55 -1.06 -10.19 7.61
C VAL A 55 -1.02 -8.77 7.05
N VAL A 56 -0.70 -8.64 5.77
CA VAL A 56 -0.80 -7.40 4.97
C VAL A 56 -1.71 -7.66 3.78
N ILE A 57 -2.77 -6.86 3.65
CA ILE A 57 -3.68 -6.88 2.50
C ILE A 57 -3.57 -5.53 1.82
N VAL A 58 -3.06 -5.54 0.58
CA VAL A 58 -3.00 -4.37 -0.29
C VAL A 58 -4.11 -4.48 -1.32
N ASN A 59 -4.96 -3.46 -1.38
CA ASN A 59 -5.96 -3.35 -2.44
C ASN A 59 -5.38 -2.52 -3.58
N ILE A 60 -5.27 -3.12 -4.77
CA ILE A 60 -4.80 -2.42 -5.96
C ILE A 60 -5.53 -2.85 -7.23
N SER A 61 -6.20 -1.89 -7.87
CA SER A 61 -7.09 -2.17 -9.00
C SER A 61 -6.39 -2.16 -10.36
N THR A 62 -5.37 -1.33 -10.58
CA THR A 62 -4.81 -1.07 -11.93
C THR A 62 -3.28 -1.08 -12.04
N PHE A 63 -2.54 -1.15 -10.93
CA PHE A 63 -1.09 -0.99 -10.96
C PHE A 63 -0.40 -2.09 -10.12
N ASN A 64 -0.01 -3.21 -10.74
CA ASN A 64 0.67 -4.31 -10.04
C ASN A 64 2.15 -4.38 -10.44
N PRO A 65 3.02 -3.51 -9.89
CA PRO A 65 4.43 -3.48 -10.23
C PRO A 65 5.15 -4.73 -9.73
N VAL A 66 6.34 -5.00 -10.30
CA VAL A 66 7.30 -5.96 -9.76
C VAL A 66 8.53 -5.16 -9.32
N PRO A 67 8.90 -5.14 -8.02
CA PRO A 67 8.29 -5.87 -6.90
C PRO A 67 6.88 -5.36 -6.52
N SER A 68 6.04 -6.23 -5.94
CA SER A 68 4.68 -5.86 -5.56
C SER A 68 4.67 -4.81 -4.45
N LEU A 69 3.64 -3.96 -4.42
CA LEU A 69 3.49 -2.94 -3.36
C LEU A 69 3.45 -3.56 -1.96
N SER A 70 2.89 -4.76 -1.82
CA SER A 70 2.89 -5.49 -0.56
C SER A 70 4.31 -5.90 -0.14
N ALA A 71 5.16 -6.33 -1.08
CA ALA A 71 6.58 -6.60 -0.79
C ALA A 71 7.34 -5.33 -0.41
N MET A 72 7.00 -4.18 -1.00
CA MET A 72 7.58 -2.89 -0.62
C MET A 72 7.27 -2.54 0.83
N ILE A 73 6.02 -2.70 1.27
CA ILE A 73 5.63 -2.47 2.66
C ILE A 73 6.40 -3.40 3.60
N VAL A 74 6.42 -4.70 3.30
CA VAL A 74 7.09 -5.72 4.13
C VAL A 74 8.58 -5.40 4.29
N ASN A 75 9.26 -5.10 3.19
CA ASN A 75 10.70 -4.82 3.22
C ASN A 75 11.04 -3.47 3.88
N ARG A 76 10.22 -2.44 3.67
CA ARG A 76 10.47 -1.09 4.19
C ARG A 76 10.28 -1.02 5.70
N TYR A 77 9.22 -1.65 6.21
CA TYR A 77 8.88 -1.64 7.64
C TYR A 77 9.44 -2.83 8.42
N LYS A 78 10.21 -3.71 7.76
CA LYS A 78 10.84 -4.89 8.36
C LYS A 78 9.83 -5.74 9.13
N LEU A 79 8.71 -6.04 8.46
CA LEU A 79 7.72 -6.98 8.98
C LEU A 79 8.33 -8.37 9.09
N ARG A 80 7.62 -9.25 9.80
CA ARG A 80 8.01 -10.66 9.98
C ARG A 80 8.16 -11.37 8.63
N GLU A 81 9.14 -12.26 8.50
CA GLU A 81 9.43 -12.97 7.22
C GLU A 81 8.29 -13.88 6.75
N ASP A 82 7.49 -14.41 7.68
CA ASP A 82 6.33 -15.27 7.45
C ASP A 82 5.00 -14.49 7.37
N VAL A 83 5.07 -13.16 7.18
CA VAL A 83 3.88 -12.33 6.99
C VAL A 83 3.11 -12.79 5.75
N LEU A 84 1.80 -12.98 5.91
CA LEU A 84 0.94 -13.26 4.77
C LEU A 84 0.67 -11.96 4.00
N SER A 85 1.03 -11.95 2.73
CA SER A 85 0.92 -10.78 1.86
C SER A 85 -0.10 -11.07 0.74
N TYR A 86 -1.18 -10.30 0.69
CA TYR A 86 -2.23 -10.41 -0.32
C TYR A 86 -2.35 -9.11 -1.11
N SER A 87 -2.27 -9.18 -2.44
CA SER A 87 -2.60 -8.07 -3.33
C SER A 87 -3.93 -8.37 -4.03
N LEU A 88 -4.99 -7.66 -3.64
CA LEU A 88 -6.32 -7.80 -4.23
C LEU A 88 -6.42 -6.90 -5.46
N GLY A 89 -6.57 -7.51 -6.65
CA GLY A 89 -6.79 -6.79 -7.90
C GLY A 89 -8.04 -7.23 -8.65
N GLY A 90 -8.55 -6.36 -9.53
CA GLY A 90 -9.69 -6.66 -10.41
C GLY A 90 -11.09 -6.57 -9.78
N MET A 91 -11.21 -6.27 -8.48
CA MET A 91 -12.52 -6.20 -7.78
C MET A 91 -13.14 -4.80 -7.76
N GLY A 92 -12.45 -3.77 -8.26
CA GLY A 92 -12.97 -2.40 -8.35
C GLY A 92 -13.32 -1.82 -6.97
N CYS A 93 -14.40 -1.05 -6.89
CA CYS A 93 -14.78 -0.33 -5.66
C CYS A 93 -15.15 -1.25 -4.48
N SER A 94 -15.47 -2.53 -4.72
CA SER A 94 -15.81 -3.49 -3.65
C SER A 94 -14.57 -4.05 -2.95
N ALA A 95 -13.38 -3.84 -3.50
CA ALA A 95 -12.15 -4.44 -3.00
C ALA A 95 -11.82 -4.04 -1.55
N GLY A 96 -12.26 -2.86 -1.10
CA GLY A 96 -12.13 -2.45 0.31
C GLY A 96 -12.94 -3.31 1.27
N VAL A 97 -14.22 -3.58 0.96
CA VAL A 97 -15.08 -4.43 1.80
C VAL A 97 -14.59 -5.87 1.79
N ILE A 98 -14.13 -6.35 0.64
CA ILE A 98 -13.59 -7.71 0.49
C ILE A 98 -12.27 -7.86 1.28
N ALA A 99 -11.41 -6.82 1.30
CA ALA A 99 -10.20 -6.82 2.12
C ALA A 99 -10.53 -6.95 3.61
N VAL A 100 -11.58 -6.26 4.09
CA VAL A 100 -12.01 -6.32 5.49
C VAL A 100 -12.61 -7.69 5.82
N ASP A 101 -13.42 -8.26 4.92
CA ASP A 101 -13.99 -9.60 5.12
C ASP A 101 -12.89 -10.68 5.14
N LEU A 102 -11.91 -10.58 4.23
CA LEU A 102 -10.73 -11.44 4.23
C LEU A 102 -9.93 -11.30 5.54
N ALA A 103 -9.70 -10.08 6.02
CA ALA A 103 -9.01 -9.85 7.28
C ALA A 103 -9.75 -10.52 8.45
N LYS A 104 -11.08 -10.38 8.51
CA LYS A 104 -11.92 -11.03 9.51
C LYS A 104 -11.79 -12.55 9.45
N TRP A 105 -11.86 -13.15 8.26
CA TRP A 105 -11.71 -14.59 8.09
C TRP A 105 -10.32 -15.08 8.52
N LEU A 106 -9.26 -14.38 8.12
CA LEU A 106 -7.89 -14.72 8.49
C LEU A 106 -7.64 -14.64 9.99
N LEU A 107 -8.25 -13.68 10.68
CA LEU A 107 -8.18 -13.57 12.14
C LEU A 107 -8.97 -14.68 12.84
N GLN A 108 -10.12 -15.11 12.30
CA GLN A 108 -10.93 -16.17 12.89
C GLN A 108 -10.31 -17.56 12.74
N VAL A 109 -9.66 -17.85 11.61
CA VAL A 109 -9.00 -19.14 11.34
C VAL A 109 -7.69 -19.28 12.11
N ARG A 110 -7.10 -18.16 12.57
CA ARG A 110 -5.79 -18.12 13.24
C ARG A 110 -5.85 -17.69 14.71
N SER A 111 -7.03 -17.75 15.34
CA SER A 111 -7.19 -17.52 16.79
C SER A 111 -6.94 -18.76 17.62
#